data_AF-A0A6I1HZ91-F1
#
_entry.id   AF-A0A6I1HZ91-F1
#
_cell.length_a   1.000
_cell.length_b   1.000
_cell.length_c   1.000
_cell.angle_alpha   90.00
_cell.angle_beta   90.00
_cell.angle_gamma   90.00
#
_symmetry.space_group_name_H-M   'P 1'
#
loop_
_entity.id
_entity.type
_entity.pdbx_description
1 polymer ?
#
loop_
_entity_poly.entity_id
_entity_poly.type
_entity_poly.pdbx_seq_one_letter_code
_entity_poly.pdbx_strand_id
1 'polypeptide(L)'
;MADKFYDGMPNVNEKLNEMDRAFAAGPYNALPLTGGNLTGPVLSSSSLAFENNGAPAPGNAPTMLRGPVHQGGTSPSLVAALGVGGTNGLSYQGQFRWYTSSGRAASNGTYTCMSYDLRLRAIDVKSYMESADLMVISGAGDLAVRGTLSSSSRIVSSAIQVGSIPAMESESIIGGGDQSQGKINLRIPNCTTFYVSSGAMGSASACSASINASTITGRSINVSGTINAGGADYAEYMFKAPDCTVIEPGQLIGIGADGKLTDRWAEAISFAVKSTDPCMVGGDKWSQRLGPRPPSVTRTPGSVASQLVSEAQAAVEAVYDGLTLITPAIPAKAAVYREVPLAGDTDEEWAARQAPGLAFDAALEALRQTVDRIAFAGQVPCNIQGAVPGQFIVPVQHGDGIAGTAINEEDLTLQQYMRAIGKVIAIEDDGRARVIVKVA
;
A
#
# COMPACT_ATOMS: atom_id res chain seq x y z
N MET A 1 -68.59 4.55 -11.28
CA MET A 1 -69.47 3.46 -11.77
C MET A 1 -70.91 3.64 -11.32
N ALA A 2 -71.17 4.10 -10.08
CA ALA A 2 -72.53 4.31 -9.57
C ALA A 2 -73.38 5.27 -10.43
N ASP A 3 -72.79 6.28 -11.06
CA ASP A 3 -73.55 7.27 -11.86
C ASP A 3 -73.91 6.80 -13.29
N LYS A 4 -73.39 5.63 -13.71
CA LYS A 4 -73.58 5.07 -15.06
C LYS A 4 -74.74 4.08 -15.13
N PHE A 5 -75.25 3.63 -13.99
CA PHE A 5 -76.31 2.64 -13.88
C PHE A 5 -77.40 3.15 -12.93
N TYR A 6 -78.66 3.00 -13.32
CA TYR A 6 -79.82 3.30 -12.49
C TYR A 6 -80.75 2.09 -12.44
N ASP A 7 -81.59 2.03 -11.40
CA ASP A 7 -82.49 0.91 -11.20
C ASP A 7 -83.52 0.82 -12.36
N GLY A 8 -83.70 -0.39 -12.90
CA GLY A 8 -84.54 -0.64 -14.08
C GLY A 8 -83.95 -0.25 -15.43
N MET A 9 -82.65 0.06 -15.52
CA MET A 9 -82.01 0.42 -16.79
C MET A 9 -82.11 -0.72 -17.83
N PRO A 10 -82.74 -0.50 -19.00
CA PRO A 10 -83.07 -1.58 -19.94
C PRO A 10 -81.86 -2.09 -20.75
N ASN A 11 -80.78 -1.32 -20.84
CA ASN A 11 -79.61 -1.59 -21.67
C ASN A 11 -78.32 -1.82 -20.85
N VAL A 12 -78.45 -2.35 -19.63
CA VAL A 12 -77.32 -2.61 -18.73
C VAL A 12 -76.25 -3.48 -19.40
N ASN A 13 -76.65 -4.52 -20.12
CA ASN A 13 -75.72 -5.43 -20.80
C ASN A 13 -74.92 -4.73 -21.91
N GLU A 14 -75.54 -3.82 -22.67
CA GLU A 14 -74.86 -3.08 -23.73
C GLU A 14 -73.86 -2.07 -23.16
N LYS A 15 -74.19 -1.43 -22.03
CA LYS A 15 -73.26 -0.56 -21.32
C LYS A 15 -72.11 -1.31 -20.69
N LEU A 16 -72.35 -2.50 -20.14
CA LEU A 16 -71.29 -3.40 -19.67
C LEU A 16 -70.37 -3.80 -20.81
N ASN A 17 -70.91 -4.18 -21.98
CA ASN A 17 -70.12 -4.56 -23.14
C ASN A 17 -69.37 -3.38 -23.78
N GLU A 18 -69.88 -2.16 -23.70
CA GLU A 18 -69.13 -0.95 -24.07
C GLU A 18 -67.98 -0.68 -23.09
N MET A 19 -68.20 -0.88 -21.79
CA MET A 19 -67.17 -0.71 -20.78
C MET A 19 -66.07 -1.76 -20.93
N ASP A 20 -66.43 -3.01 -21.17
CA ASP A 20 -65.48 -4.10 -21.41
C ASP A 20 -64.66 -3.85 -22.68
N ARG A 21 -65.31 -3.42 -23.77
CA ARG A 21 -64.60 -2.99 -24.98
C ARG A 21 -63.71 -1.77 -24.76
N ALA A 22 -64.13 -0.80 -23.96
CA ALA A 22 -63.31 0.36 -23.62
C ALA A 22 -62.13 0.01 -22.69
N PHE A 23 -62.28 -1.01 -21.84
CA PHE A 23 -61.19 -1.56 -21.03
C PHE A 23 -60.20 -2.34 -21.90
N ALA A 24 -60.71 -3.10 -22.88
CA ALA A 24 -59.91 -3.83 -23.86
C ALA A 24 -59.23 -2.91 -24.90
N ALA A 25 -59.82 -1.76 -25.23
CA ALA A 25 -59.33 -0.83 -26.25
C ALA A 25 -58.66 0.44 -25.69
N GLY A 26 -58.73 0.67 -24.38
CA GLY A 26 -58.36 1.95 -23.76
C GLY A 26 -56.85 2.28 -23.83
N PRO A 27 -56.48 3.57 -23.85
CA PRO A 27 -55.08 4.05 -23.88
C PRO A 27 -54.37 3.92 -22.53
N TYR A 28 -55.03 3.34 -21.54
CA TYR A 28 -54.45 3.13 -20.23
C TYR A 28 -53.66 1.83 -20.29
N ASN A 29 -52.34 1.95 -20.16
CA ASN A 29 -51.53 0.94 -19.51
C ASN A 29 -52.12 0.69 -18.11
N ALA A 30 -53.26 0.01 -18.04
CA ALA A 30 -53.83 -0.45 -16.79
C ALA A 30 -52.75 -1.33 -16.20
N LEU A 31 -52.11 -0.82 -15.14
CA LEU A 31 -51.14 -1.56 -14.35
C LEU A 31 -51.72 -2.96 -14.15
N PRO A 32 -51.04 -4.02 -14.59
CA PRO A 32 -51.53 -5.37 -14.34
C PRO A 32 -51.73 -5.49 -12.84
N LEU A 33 -52.98 -5.62 -12.41
CA LEU A 33 -53.39 -5.58 -11.00
C LEU A 33 -52.73 -6.69 -10.16
N THR A 34 -52.10 -7.67 -10.83
CA THR A 34 -51.11 -8.57 -10.26
C THR A 34 -50.26 -9.17 -11.40
N GLY A 35 -48.96 -8.85 -11.44
CA GLY A 35 -47.95 -9.71 -12.08
C GLY A 35 -47.80 -9.68 -13.61
N GLY A 36 -47.89 -8.52 -14.27
CA GLY A 36 -47.55 -8.39 -15.70
C GLY A 36 -46.25 -7.63 -15.96
N ASN A 37 -45.60 -7.89 -17.11
CA ASN A 37 -44.44 -7.15 -17.57
C ASN A 37 -44.88 -5.83 -18.21
N LEU A 38 -44.32 -4.69 -17.77
CA LEU A 38 -44.50 -3.42 -18.47
C LEU A 38 -43.67 -3.43 -19.75
N THR A 39 -44.34 -3.38 -20.91
CA THR A 39 -43.68 -3.25 -22.22
C THR A 39 -43.96 -1.88 -22.82
N GLY A 40 -42.93 -1.22 -23.37
CA GLY A 40 -43.03 0.10 -24.01
C GLY A 40 -42.47 1.25 -23.15
N PRO A 41 -42.40 2.48 -23.71
CA PRO A 41 -41.89 3.65 -22.99
C PRO A 41 -42.84 4.04 -21.84
N VAL A 42 -42.29 4.18 -20.63
CA VAL A 42 -43.00 4.77 -19.49
C VAL A 42 -42.60 6.25 -19.43
N LEU A 43 -43.54 7.13 -19.72
CA LEU A 43 -43.36 8.59 -19.61
C LEU A 43 -44.04 9.07 -18.34
N SER A 44 -43.29 9.74 -17.47
CA SER A 44 -43.84 10.40 -16.28
C SER A 44 -43.29 11.83 -16.21
N SER A 45 -44.18 12.79 -16.00
CA SER A 45 -43.82 14.18 -15.72
C SER A 45 -43.48 14.44 -14.25
N SER A 46 -43.41 13.38 -13.44
CA SER A 46 -43.13 13.41 -11.99
C SER A 46 -42.29 12.20 -11.57
N SER A 47 -41.88 12.13 -10.30
CA SER A 47 -41.11 10.99 -9.79
C SER A 47 -41.90 9.68 -9.90
N LEU A 48 -41.34 8.66 -10.56
CA LEU A 48 -41.79 7.29 -10.36
C LEU A 48 -41.32 6.82 -8.98
N ALA A 49 -42.25 6.39 -8.13
CA ALA A 49 -41.97 5.73 -6.87
C ALA A 49 -42.38 4.26 -6.97
N PHE A 50 -41.56 3.37 -6.41
CA PHE A 50 -41.83 1.94 -6.34
C PHE A 50 -41.99 1.57 -4.86
N GLU A 51 -43.21 1.22 -4.44
CA GLU A 51 -43.51 0.86 -3.05
C GLU A 51 -43.68 -0.66 -2.92
N ASN A 52 -43.14 -1.23 -1.84
CA ASN A 52 -43.37 -2.62 -1.46
C ASN A 52 -44.43 -2.63 -0.35
N ASN A 53 -45.69 -2.87 -0.70
CA ASN A 53 -46.78 -2.94 0.28
C ASN A 53 -46.72 -4.27 1.05
N GLY A 54 -45.85 -4.34 2.05
CA GLY A 54 -45.76 -5.46 2.98
C GLY A 54 -44.54 -5.38 3.89
N ALA A 55 -44.72 -5.70 5.17
CA ALA A 55 -43.59 -5.89 6.08
C ALA A 55 -42.71 -7.04 5.55
N PRO A 56 -41.42 -6.82 5.29
CA PRO A 56 -40.56 -7.88 4.81
C PRO A 56 -40.50 -9.02 5.83
N ALA A 57 -40.58 -10.28 5.37
CA ALA A 57 -40.33 -11.44 6.24
C ALA A 57 -38.94 -11.31 6.92
N PRO A 58 -38.72 -11.90 8.11
CA PRO A 58 -37.43 -11.84 8.79
C PRO A 58 -36.28 -12.22 7.85
N GLY A 59 -35.30 -11.32 7.70
CA GLY A 59 -34.18 -11.50 6.75
C GLY A 59 -34.33 -10.81 5.39
N ASN A 60 -35.45 -10.14 5.10
CA ASN A 60 -35.62 -9.35 3.88
C ASN A 60 -35.46 -7.85 4.17
N ALA A 61 -34.63 -7.15 3.38
CA ALA A 61 -34.61 -5.70 3.36
C ALA A 61 -35.69 -5.17 2.38
N PRO A 62 -36.41 -4.09 2.72
CA PRO A 62 -37.28 -3.42 1.75
C PRO A 62 -36.40 -2.74 0.69
N THR A 63 -36.36 -3.29 -0.52
CA THR A 63 -35.56 -2.75 -1.63
C THR A 63 -36.31 -2.83 -2.95
N MET A 64 -36.12 -1.82 -3.81
CA MET A 64 -36.56 -1.80 -5.20
C MET A 64 -35.63 -2.60 -6.13
N LEU A 65 -34.39 -2.85 -5.70
CA LEU A 65 -33.36 -3.62 -6.40
C LEU A 65 -33.14 -4.91 -5.64
N ARG A 66 -33.87 -5.97 -6.01
CA ARG A 66 -33.80 -7.27 -5.36
C ARG A 66 -32.99 -8.25 -6.21
N GLY A 67 -31.90 -8.75 -5.67
CA GLY A 67 -31.25 -9.94 -6.19
C GLY A 67 -32.03 -11.21 -5.78
N PRO A 68 -31.99 -12.30 -6.56
CA PRO A 68 -32.54 -13.58 -6.17
C PRO A 68 -31.98 -14.04 -4.81
N VAL A 69 -32.85 -14.57 -3.94
CA VAL A 69 -32.46 -15.11 -2.64
C VAL A 69 -31.51 -16.29 -2.86
N HIS A 70 -30.23 -16.12 -2.54
CA HIS A 70 -29.24 -17.17 -2.68
C HIS A 70 -29.28 -18.10 -1.47
N GLN A 71 -29.94 -19.24 -1.60
CA GLN A 71 -29.80 -20.37 -0.67
C GLN A 71 -28.43 -21.03 -0.93
N GLY A 72 -27.35 -20.45 -0.38
CA GLY A 72 -26.02 -21.08 -0.35
C GLY A 72 -25.07 -20.78 -1.52
N GLY A 73 -25.36 -19.81 -2.39
CA GLY A 73 -24.45 -19.37 -3.47
C GLY A 73 -23.75 -18.04 -3.16
N THR A 74 -22.46 -17.92 -3.48
CA THR A 74 -21.66 -16.69 -3.27
C THR A 74 -21.60 -15.76 -4.48
N SER A 75 -22.38 -16.05 -5.54
CA SER A 75 -22.29 -15.34 -6.81
C SER A 75 -23.13 -14.06 -6.81
N PRO A 76 -22.57 -12.91 -7.20
CA PRO A 76 -23.32 -11.67 -7.28
C PRO A 76 -24.35 -11.72 -8.41
N SER A 77 -25.53 -11.17 -8.16
CA SER A 77 -26.67 -11.20 -9.07
C SER A 77 -26.96 -9.82 -9.66
N LEU A 78 -27.27 -9.77 -10.95
CA LEU A 78 -27.64 -8.53 -11.63
C LEU A 78 -28.97 -8.01 -11.07
N VAL A 79 -28.97 -6.78 -10.57
CA VAL A 79 -30.18 -6.12 -10.03
C VAL A 79 -30.63 -4.92 -10.84
N ALA A 80 -29.72 -4.28 -11.57
CA ALA A 80 -30.05 -3.17 -12.48
C ALA A 80 -29.05 -3.10 -13.63
N ALA A 81 -29.51 -2.59 -14.77
CA ALA A 81 -28.66 -2.24 -15.91
C ALA A 81 -29.10 -0.91 -16.52
N LEU A 82 -28.14 -0.06 -16.86
CA LEU A 82 -28.32 1.18 -17.60
C LEU A 82 -27.67 1.03 -18.98
N GLY A 83 -28.49 1.06 -20.02
CA GLY A 83 -28.01 1.04 -21.40
C GLY A 83 -27.39 2.38 -21.79
N VAL A 84 -26.26 2.32 -22.49
CA VAL A 84 -25.59 3.47 -23.09
C VAL A 84 -25.65 3.31 -24.60
N GLY A 85 -26.33 4.26 -25.25
CA GLY A 85 -26.40 4.30 -26.71
C GLY A 85 -25.03 4.58 -27.33
N GLY A 86 -24.75 3.93 -28.46
CA GLY A 86 -23.56 4.16 -29.28
C GLY A 86 -23.92 4.95 -30.53
N THR A 87 -22.95 5.67 -31.07
CA THR A 87 -23.08 6.38 -32.35
C THR A 87 -22.36 5.59 -33.42
N ASN A 88 -23.06 5.27 -34.51
CA ASN A 88 -22.51 4.47 -35.59
C ASN A 88 -21.18 5.06 -36.11
N GLY A 89 -20.11 4.25 -36.12
CA GLY A 89 -18.77 4.65 -36.54
C GLY A 89 -17.96 5.49 -35.53
N LEU A 90 -18.51 5.88 -34.37
CA LEU A 90 -17.83 6.73 -33.38
C LEU A 90 -17.75 6.11 -31.98
N SER A 91 -18.80 5.43 -31.52
CA SER A 91 -18.83 4.80 -30.20
C SER A 91 -19.68 3.54 -30.17
N TYR A 92 -19.22 2.54 -29.42
CA TYR A 92 -19.97 1.31 -29.23
C TYR A 92 -21.09 1.50 -28.20
N GLN A 93 -22.15 0.72 -28.36
CA GLN A 93 -23.20 0.60 -27.35
C GLN A 93 -22.65 -0.15 -26.15
N GLY A 94 -23.07 0.25 -24.95
CA GLY A 94 -22.58 -0.33 -23.71
C GLY A 94 -23.69 -0.48 -22.67
N GLN A 95 -23.35 -1.11 -21.55
CA GLN A 95 -24.21 -1.14 -20.37
C GLN A 95 -23.38 -0.92 -19.10
N PHE A 96 -23.93 -0.18 -18.15
CA PHE A 96 -23.50 -0.23 -16.76
C PHE A 96 -24.41 -1.18 -16.00
N ARG A 97 -23.84 -2.13 -15.28
CA ARG A 97 -24.58 -3.16 -14.56
C ARG A 97 -24.25 -3.12 -13.08
N TRP A 98 -25.30 -3.13 -12.27
CA TRP A 98 -25.21 -3.21 -10.82
C TRP A 98 -25.55 -4.63 -10.37
N TYR A 99 -24.64 -5.21 -9.62
CA TYR A 99 -24.82 -6.52 -9.00
C TYR A 99 -24.86 -6.41 -7.49
N THR A 100 -25.63 -7.25 -6.84
CA THR A 100 -25.59 -7.39 -5.38
C THR A 100 -25.38 -8.83 -4.97
N SER A 101 -24.75 -9.04 -3.81
CA SER A 101 -24.70 -10.35 -3.15
C SER A 101 -24.87 -10.22 -1.64
N SER A 102 -25.38 -11.28 -1.02
CA SER A 102 -25.10 -11.54 0.40
C SER A 102 -23.62 -11.90 0.52
N GLY A 103 -22.89 -11.21 1.39
CA GLY A 103 -21.44 -11.20 1.43
C GLY A 103 -20.77 -12.58 1.59
N ARG A 104 -19.45 -12.58 1.39
CA ARG A 104 -18.62 -13.78 1.37
C ARG A 104 -18.52 -14.42 2.77
N ALA A 105 -18.51 -15.75 2.84
CA ALA A 105 -18.22 -16.47 4.08
C ALA A 105 -16.82 -16.08 4.62
N ALA A 106 -16.69 -15.93 5.93
CA ALA A 106 -15.38 -15.76 6.57
C ALA A 106 -14.50 -16.99 6.28
N SER A 107 -13.17 -16.80 6.28
CA SER A 107 -12.17 -17.84 5.99
C SER A 107 -12.26 -19.08 6.91
N ASN A 108 -13.03 -19.01 7.99
CA ASN A 108 -13.20 -20.09 8.97
C ASN A 108 -14.37 -21.05 8.69
N GLY A 109 -15.02 -20.97 7.52
CA GLY A 109 -16.09 -21.90 7.14
C GLY A 109 -17.41 -21.73 7.92
N THR A 110 -17.53 -20.65 8.70
CA THR A 110 -18.76 -20.32 9.42
C THR A 110 -19.61 -19.38 8.56
N TYR A 111 -20.88 -19.72 8.34
CA TYR A 111 -21.86 -18.90 7.60
C TYR A 111 -22.34 -17.67 8.39
N THR A 112 -21.44 -16.97 9.09
CA THR A 112 -21.76 -15.67 9.68
C THR A 112 -21.64 -14.62 8.58
N CYS A 113 -22.75 -14.36 7.91
CA CYS A 113 -22.94 -13.33 6.90
C CYS A 113 -22.68 -11.93 7.49
N MET A 114 -21.43 -11.46 7.43
CA MET A 114 -21.04 -10.18 8.05
C MET A 114 -21.11 -8.97 7.09
N SER A 115 -21.54 -9.14 5.84
CA SER A 115 -21.67 -7.99 4.93
C SER A 115 -22.58 -8.29 3.74
N TYR A 116 -22.98 -7.26 3.00
CA TYR A 116 -23.54 -7.33 1.65
C TYR A 116 -22.58 -6.60 0.69
N ASP A 117 -22.68 -6.80 -0.61
CA ASP A 117 -21.94 -5.96 -1.56
C ASP A 117 -22.82 -5.42 -2.69
N LEU A 118 -22.41 -4.26 -3.21
CA LEU A 118 -22.89 -3.68 -4.45
C LEU A 118 -21.69 -3.53 -5.39
N ARG A 119 -21.77 -4.13 -6.58
CA ARG A 119 -20.70 -4.08 -7.59
C ARG A 119 -21.19 -3.40 -8.85
N LEU A 120 -20.37 -2.54 -9.43
CA LEU A 120 -20.60 -1.94 -10.74
C LEU A 120 -19.66 -2.56 -11.77
N ARG A 121 -20.20 -2.97 -12.91
CA ARG A 121 -19.43 -3.45 -14.07
C ARG A 121 -19.88 -2.74 -15.33
N ALA A 122 -18.99 -2.65 -16.31
CA ALA A 122 -19.32 -2.21 -17.66
C ALA A 122 -19.34 -3.40 -18.61
N ILE A 123 -20.24 -3.34 -19.59
CA ILE A 123 -20.27 -4.27 -20.73
C ILE A 123 -20.16 -3.47 -22.00
N ASP A 124 -19.26 -3.90 -22.88
CA ASP A 124 -19.31 -3.53 -24.29
C ASP A 124 -20.20 -4.54 -25.02
N VAL A 125 -21.30 -4.05 -25.58
CA VAL A 125 -22.34 -4.90 -26.20
C VAL A 125 -21.81 -5.59 -27.46
N LYS A 126 -20.77 -5.06 -28.11
CA LYS A 126 -20.19 -5.68 -29.31
C LYS A 126 -19.33 -6.90 -28.97
N SER A 127 -18.52 -6.80 -27.91
CA SER A 127 -17.65 -7.89 -27.47
C SER A 127 -18.35 -8.85 -26.51
N TYR A 128 -19.50 -8.46 -25.94
CA TYR A 128 -20.17 -9.16 -24.84
C TYR A 128 -19.25 -9.42 -23.64
N MET A 129 -18.13 -8.71 -23.57
CA MET A 129 -17.16 -8.84 -22.49
C MET A 129 -17.57 -7.93 -21.35
N GLU A 130 -17.72 -8.53 -20.18
CA GLU A 130 -17.93 -7.80 -18.95
C GLU A 130 -16.59 -7.42 -18.33
N SER A 131 -16.48 -6.17 -17.88
CA SER A 131 -15.33 -5.71 -17.13
C SER A 131 -15.22 -6.43 -15.79
N ALA A 132 -14.03 -6.42 -15.20
CA ALA A 132 -13.92 -6.62 -13.75
C ALA A 132 -14.77 -5.59 -12.98
N ASP A 133 -15.01 -5.82 -11.69
CA ASP A 133 -15.71 -4.88 -10.82
C ASP A 133 -15.02 -3.49 -10.88
N LEU A 134 -15.71 -2.48 -11.41
CA LEU A 134 -15.21 -1.10 -11.50
C LEU A 134 -15.28 -0.41 -10.14
N MET A 135 -16.35 -0.69 -9.40
CA MET A 135 -16.63 -0.16 -8.07
C MET A 135 -17.28 -1.26 -7.23
N VAL A 136 -16.88 -1.38 -5.97
CA VAL A 136 -17.48 -2.27 -4.97
C VAL A 136 -17.77 -1.45 -3.72
N ILE A 137 -19.01 -1.49 -3.24
CA ILE A 137 -19.40 -0.98 -1.92
C ILE A 137 -19.73 -2.18 -1.04
N SER A 138 -19.08 -2.32 0.12
CA SER A 138 -19.41 -3.35 1.11
C SER A 138 -20.44 -2.84 2.11
N GLY A 139 -21.17 -3.75 2.75
CA GLY A 139 -22.07 -3.47 3.86
C GLY A 139 -21.35 -3.07 5.15
N ALA A 140 -20.01 -3.17 5.18
CA ALA A 140 -19.18 -2.58 6.22
C ALA A 140 -18.90 -1.08 5.98
N GLY A 141 -19.27 -0.54 4.80
CA GLY A 141 -19.02 0.85 4.42
C GLY A 141 -17.75 1.05 3.59
N ASP A 142 -17.07 -0.01 3.19
CA ASP A 142 -15.88 0.08 2.36
C ASP A 142 -16.26 0.43 0.91
N LEU A 143 -15.48 1.33 0.30
CA LEU A 143 -15.56 1.66 -1.11
C LEU A 143 -14.25 1.27 -1.80
N ALA A 144 -14.31 0.32 -2.73
CA ALA A 144 -13.20 -0.01 -3.61
C ALA A 144 -13.49 0.46 -5.04
N VAL A 145 -12.60 1.26 -5.62
CA VAL A 145 -12.60 1.59 -7.06
C VAL A 145 -11.42 0.86 -7.70
N ARG A 146 -11.67 0.02 -8.70
CA ARG A 146 -10.59 -0.70 -9.38
C ARG A 146 -10.12 0.05 -10.62
N GLY A 147 -8.81 0.07 -10.83
CA GLY A 147 -8.16 0.77 -11.94
C GLY A 147 -7.66 2.16 -11.56
N THR A 148 -7.42 3.01 -12.56
CA THR A 148 -6.93 4.38 -12.36
C THR A 148 -8.09 5.30 -12.00
N LEU A 149 -8.06 5.88 -10.79
CA LEU A 149 -8.93 7.00 -10.45
C LEU A 149 -8.32 8.30 -11.00
N SER A 150 -8.81 8.76 -12.15
CA SER A 150 -8.45 10.05 -12.74
C SER A 150 -9.55 11.07 -12.49
N SER A 151 -9.21 12.24 -11.97
CA SER A 151 -10.14 13.37 -11.86
C SER A 151 -9.52 14.59 -12.53
N SER A 152 -10.29 15.25 -13.40
CA SER A 152 -9.91 16.52 -14.03
C SER A 152 -9.94 17.70 -13.02
N SER A 153 -10.49 17.47 -11.84
CA SER A 153 -10.63 18.42 -10.72
C SER A 153 -9.92 17.89 -9.47
N ARG A 154 -9.55 18.82 -8.56
CA ARG A 154 -8.92 18.52 -7.26
C ARG A 154 -9.78 17.50 -6.50
N ILE A 155 -9.23 16.32 -6.20
CA ILE A 155 -9.83 15.44 -5.19
C ILE A 155 -9.63 16.14 -3.85
N VAL A 156 -10.68 16.78 -3.33
CA VAL A 156 -10.62 17.51 -2.07
C VAL A 156 -10.51 16.47 -0.95
N SER A 157 -9.39 16.49 -0.24
CA SER A 157 -8.93 15.45 0.70
C SER A 157 -9.69 15.41 2.03
N SER A 158 -10.98 15.75 2.05
CA SER A 158 -11.87 15.39 3.16
C SER A 158 -12.59 14.05 2.93
N ALA A 159 -12.58 13.51 1.70
CA ALA A 159 -13.35 12.30 1.34
C ALA A 159 -12.50 11.07 0.92
N ILE A 160 -11.20 11.22 0.64
CA ILE A 160 -10.30 10.05 0.60
C ILE A 160 -9.75 9.86 2.02
N GLN A 161 -10.61 9.33 2.89
CA GLN A 161 -10.18 8.78 4.16
C GLN A 161 -9.82 7.32 3.90
N VAL A 162 -8.56 7.09 3.57
CA VAL A 162 -8.01 5.75 3.67
C VAL A 162 -7.65 5.60 5.15
N GLY A 163 -8.47 4.86 5.90
CA GLY A 163 -8.47 4.76 7.37
C GLY A 163 -9.43 3.68 7.85
N SER A 164 -9.08 2.89 8.86
CA SER A 164 -9.91 1.78 9.40
C SER A 164 -11.21 2.24 10.06
N ILE A 165 -12.26 1.42 9.90
CA ILE A 165 -13.45 1.34 10.76
C ILE A 165 -12.98 0.73 12.12
N PRO A 166 -13.47 1.21 13.28
CA PRO A 166 -12.82 0.93 14.56
C PRO A 166 -13.10 -0.49 15.04
N ALA A 167 -12.11 -1.39 14.92
CA ALA A 167 -11.93 -2.50 15.84
C ALA A 167 -10.52 -3.10 15.67
N MET A 168 -9.65 -2.74 16.63
CA MET A 168 -8.50 -3.51 17.11
C MET A 168 -7.36 -3.79 16.12
N GLU A 169 -6.26 -3.09 16.42
CA GLU A 169 -4.88 -3.31 15.98
C GLU A 169 -4.49 -2.74 14.60
N SER A 170 -3.35 -2.06 14.61
CA SER A 170 -2.84 -1.18 13.57
C SER A 170 -2.62 -1.90 12.23
N GLU A 171 -3.51 -1.69 11.26
CA GLU A 171 -3.22 -1.98 9.86
C GLU A 171 -3.08 -0.67 9.06
N SER A 172 -1.81 -0.38 8.72
CA SER A 172 -1.43 0.71 7.82
C SER A 172 -1.94 0.45 6.41
N ILE A 173 -2.53 1.47 5.81
CA ILE A 173 -3.10 1.48 4.44
C ILE A 173 -2.06 1.42 3.33
N ILE A 174 -0.85 1.80 3.67
CA ILE A 174 0.26 1.67 2.76
C ILE A 174 0.98 0.40 3.22
N GLY A 175 0.80 -0.64 2.41
CA GLY A 175 1.43 -1.95 2.53
C GLY A 175 0.61 -3.04 3.23
N GLY A 176 -0.01 -3.93 2.46
CA GLY A 176 -0.64 -5.16 2.98
C GLY A 176 0.35 -6.11 3.67
N GLY A 177 -0.18 -7.11 4.38
CA GLY A 177 0.41 -7.92 5.47
C GLY A 177 1.81 -8.56 5.36
N ASP A 178 2.61 -8.29 4.32
CA ASP A 178 4.04 -8.66 4.25
C ASP A 178 4.92 -7.42 4.01
N GLN A 179 5.18 -6.68 5.09
CA GLN A 179 6.04 -5.50 5.12
C GLN A 179 7.50 -5.88 5.35
N SER A 180 8.12 -6.53 4.35
CA SER A 180 9.57 -6.76 4.38
C SER A 180 10.33 -5.44 4.20
N GLN A 181 11.39 -5.24 4.98
CA GLN A 181 12.26 -4.07 4.91
C GLN A 181 12.71 -3.75 3.47
N GLY A 182 12.74 -2.46 3.13
CA GLY A 182 13.18 -1.96 1.82
C GLY A 182 12.12 -2.02 0.71
N LYS A 183 10.93 -2.56 0.96
CA LYS A 183 9.80 -2.42 0.01
C LYS A 183 9.34 -0.97 -0.08
N ILE A 184 8.94 -0.52 -1.27
CA ILE A 184 8.31 0.79 -1.44
C ILE A 184 6.94 0.75 -0.77
N ASN A 185 6.73 1.65 0.18
CA ASN A 185 5.43 1.88 0.78
C ASN A 185 4.66 2.91 -0.05
N LEU A 186 5.15 4.15 -0.13
CA LEU A 186 4.53 5.23 -0.88
C LEU A 186 5.53 5.82 -1.87
N ARG A 187 5.11 6.07 -3.12
CA ARG A 187 5.93 6.75 -4.12
C ARG A 187 5.17 7.92 -4.74
N ILE A 188 5.76 9.11 -4.62
CA ILE A 188 5.38 10.29 -5.39
C ILE A 188 6.43 10.45 -6.50
N PRO A 189 6.11 10.10 -7.77
CA PRO A 189 7.07 10.11 -8.87
C PRO A 189 7.83 11.44 -8.96
N ASN A 190 9.15 11.34 -9.13
CA ASN A 190 10.08 12.48 -9.22
C ASN A 190 10.16 13.40 -7.99
N CYS A 191 9.53 13.04 -6.86
CA CYS A 191 9.58 13.84 -5.63
C CYS A 191 10.14 13.05 -4.44
N THR A 192 9.42 12.04 -3.97
CA THR A 192 9.80 11.29 -2.78
C THR A 192 9.32 9.84 -2.84
N THR A 193 10.08 8.95 -2.20
CA THR A 193 9.71 7.55 -2.02
C THR A 193 9.91 7.18 -0.56
N PHE A 194 8.88 6.59 0.04
CA PHE A 194 8.90 6.04 1.39
C PHE A 194 9.07 4.52 1.31
N TYR A 195 9.96 3.99 2.13
CA TYR A 195 10.25 2.57 2.20
C TYR A 195 9.82 2.00 3.54
N VAL A 196 9.50 0.72 3.56
CA VAL A 196 9.29 -0.06 4.77
C VAL A 196 10.60 -0.17 5.53
N SER A 197 10.58 0.16 6.82
CA SER A 197 11.71 0.07 7.74
C SER A 197 11.29 -0.68 9.00
N SER A 198 12.10 -1.65 9.43
CA SER A 198 11.81 -2.56 10.55
C SER A 198 12.79 -2.44 11.71
N GLY A 199 13.68 -1.44 11.68
CA GLY A 199 14.61 -1.17 12.79
C GLY A 199 13.90 -0.49 13.96
N ALA A 200 14.20 -0.91 15.19
CA ALA A 200 13.67 -0.30 16.42
C ALA A 200 13.94 1.21 16.52
N MET A 201 14.98 1.71 15.83
CA MET A 201 15.28 3.14 15.61
C MET A 201 15.87 3.41 14.21
N GLY A 202 15.31 2.80 13.15
CA GLY A 202 15.73 3.02 11.75
C GLY A 202 17.10 2.42 11.38
N SER A 203 17.16 1.58 10.35
CA SER A 203 18.42 0.92 9.97
C SER A 203 19.34 1.84 9.14
N ALA A 204 20.66 1.68 9.29
CA ALA A 204 21.68 2.34 8.47
C ALA A 204 21.83 1.80 7.03
N SER A 205 21.10 0.73 6.66
CA SER A 205 21.22 0.13 5.32
C SER A 205 20.18 0.63 4.31
N ALA A 206 19.10 1.27 4.77
CA ALA A 206 18.04 1.82 3.94
C ALA A 206 17.36 3.00 4.66
N CYS A 207 17.14 4.10 3.94
CA CYS A 207 16.37 5.24 4.46
C CYS A 207 14.86 4.92 4.42
N SER A 208 14.11 5.41 5.42
CA SER A 208 12.65 5.30 5.40
C SER A 208 12.02 6.28 4.42
N ALA A 209 12.71 7.38 4.09
CA ALA A 209 12.27 8.38 3.12
C ALA A 209 13.45 8.86 2.27
N SER A 210 13.33 8.70 0.95
CA SER A 210 14.23 9.30 -0.02
C SER A 210 13.56 10.54 -0.64
N ILE A 211 14.30 11.65 -0.76
CA ILE A 211 13.82 12.90 -1.35
C ILE A 211 14.74 13.27 -2.51
N ASN A 212 14.15 13.38 -3.71
CA ASN A 212 14.90 13.67 -4.92
C ASN A 212 15.38 15.13 -4.93
N ALA A 213 16.60 15.35 -5.44
CA ALA A 213 17.12 16.69 -5.63
C ALA A 213 16.47 17.37 -6.84
N SER A 214 16.22 18.68 -6.73
CA SER A 214 15.92 19.50 -7.90
C SER A 214 17.13 19.56 -8.82
N THR A 215 16.95 19.27 -10.10
CA THR A 215 18.03 19.37 -11.11
C THR A 215 18.46 20.81 -11.39
N ILE A 216 17.66 21.80 -10.97
CA ILE A 216 17.96 23.22 -11.15
C ILE A 216 18.83 23.74 -9.99
N THR A 217 18.50 23.38 -8.75
CA THR A 217 19.18 23.93 -7.56
C THR A 217 20.14 22.95 -6.88
N GLY A 218 20.08 21.65 -7.22
CA GLY A 218 20.80 20.59 -6.53
C GLY A 218 20.29 20.27 -5.12
N ARG A 219 19.20 20.92 -4.67
CA ARG A 219 18.69 20.75 -3.30
C ARG A 219 17.55 19.72 -3.25
N SER A 220 17.60 18.82 -2.28
CA SER A 220 16.49 17.92 -1.93
C SER A 220 15.61 18.49 -0.82
N ILE A 221 16.19 19.23 0.13
CA ILE A 221 15.50 19.74 1.31
C ILE A 221 15.88 21.22 1.50
N ASN A 222 14.89 22.07 1.76
CA ASN A 222 15.07 23.45 2.18
C ASN A 222 14.01 23.76 3.26
N VAL A 223 14.46 24.11 4.47
CA VAL A 223 13.60 24.30 5.65
C VAL A 223 13.78 25.73 6.16
N SER A 224 12.68 26.49 6.29
CA SER A 224 12.71 27.85 6.85
C SER A 224 12.69 27.89 8.38
N GLY A 225 12.35 26.76 9.01
CA GLY A 225 12.39 26.55 10.46
C GLY A 225 13.58 25.67 10.89
N THR A 226 13.47 25.06 12.07
CA THR A 226 14.50 24.16 12.59
C THR A 226 14.29 22.72 12.12
N ILE A 227 15.40 22.00 11.94
CA ILE A 227 15.41 20.54 11.88
C ILE A 227 15.65 20.06 13.31
N ASN A 228 14.72 19.29 13.85
CA ASN A 228 14.89 18.66 15.15
C ASN A 228 15.44 17.24 14.96
N ALA A 229 16.55 16.94 15.62
CA ALA A 229 17.23 15.65 15.57
C ALA A 229 17.55 15.18 16.99
N GLY A 230 17.64 13.86 17.19
CA GLY A 230 17.91 13.29 18.52
C GLY A 230 19.35 13.48 18.99
N GLY A 231 20.31 13.38 18.05
CA GLY A 231 21.73 13.53 18.33
C GLY A 231 22.18 14.96 18.68
N ALA A 232 23.41 15.09 19.19
CA ALA A 232 23.94 16.36 19.70
C ALA A 232 25.25 16.84 19.03
N ASP A 233 25.79 16.06 18.09
CA ASP A 233 27.03 16.37 17.39
C ASP A 233 26.92 16.25 15.86
N TYR A 234 27.81 16.96 15.17
CA TYR A 234 28.09 16.75 13.76
C TYR A 234 29.27 15.80 13.61
N ALA A 235 29.06 14.73 12.86
CA ALA A 235 30.08 13.73 12.60
C ALA A 235 30.32 13.51 11.11
N GLU A 236 31.49 12.99 10.75
CA GLU A 236 31.78 12.53 9.39
C GLU A 236 32.25 11.08 9.41
N TYR A 237 31.91 10.32 8.36
CA TYR A 237 32.53 9.01 8.14
C TYR A 237 34.00 9.20 7.76
N MET A 238 34.90 8.59 8.53
CA MET A 238 36.33 8.53 8.26
C MET A 238 36.79 7.08 8.09
N PHE A 239 37.70 6.84 7.16
CA PHE A 239 38.30 5.52 6.94
C PHE A 239 39.29 5.17 8.03
N LYS A 240 39.30 3.90 8.42
CA LYS A 240 40.27 3.34 9.35
C LYS A 240 41.54 2.93 8.62
N ALA A 241 42.68 3.10 9.28
CA ALA A 241 43.91 2.44 8.86
C ALA A 241 43.70 0.90 8.92
N PRO A 242 44.37 0.11 8.05
CA PRO A 242 44.15 -1.33 7.97
C PRO A 242 44.34 -2.09 9.29
N ASP A 243 45.15 -1.54 10.18
CA ASP A 243 45.55 -2.08 11.46
C ASP A 243 44.90 -1.38 12.66
N CYS A 244 44.02 -0.41 12.42
CA CYS A 244 43.23 0.24 13.46
C CYS A 244 42.16 -0.72 13.98
N THR A 245 42.15 -0.97 15.29
CA THR A 245 41.22 -1.89 15.93
C THR A 245 39.79 -1.34 15.96
N VAL A 246 38.85 -2.10 16.55
CA VAL A 246 37.47 -1.62 16.75
C VAL A 246 37.50 -0.37 17.64
N ILE A 247 36.81 0.68 17.21
CA ILE A 247 36.71 1.95 17.93
C ILE A 247 35.36 1.97 18.63
N GLU A 248 35.31 2.13 19.94
CA GLU A 248 34.06 2.19 20.70
C GLU A 248 33.42 3.60 20.66
N PRO A 249 32.08 3.73 20.74
CA PRO A 249 31.43 5.04 20.87
C PRO A 249 32.03 5.85 22.04
N GLY A 250 32.38 7.12 21.80
CA GLY A 250 33.03 7.98 22.81
C GLY A 250 34.53 7.73 23.01
N GLN A 251 35.14 6.77 22.28
CA GLN A 251 36.58 6.54 22.33
C GLN A 251 37.36 7.67 21.65
N LEU A 252 38.47 8.06 22.27
CA LEU A 252 39.45 8.96 21.66
C LEU A 252 40.26 8.21 20.60
N ILE A 253 40.47 8.85 19.46
CA ILE A 253 41.15 8.25 18.31
C ILE A 253 42.13 9.24 17.70
N GLY A 254 43.16 8.72 17.05
CA GLY A 254 44.12 9.49 16.27
C GLY A 254 43.70 9.60 14.81
N ILE A 255 44.14 10.66 14.16
CA ILE A 255 44.10 10.83 12.71
C ILE A 255 45.54 10.80 12.22
N GLY A 256 45.85 9.85 11.35
CA GLY A 256 47.18 9.67 10.76
C GLY A 256 47.49 10.68 9.65
N ALA A 257 48.75 10.70 9.22
CA ALA A 257 49.20 11.59 8.14
C ALA A 257 48.53 11.29 6.78
N ASP A 258 47.97 10.10 6.60
CA ASP A 258 47.18 9.71 5.42
C ASP A 258 45.69 10.09 5.54
N GLY A 259 45.30 10.76 6.63
CA GLY A 259 43.93 11.18 6.91
C GLY A 259 43.02 10.06 7.42
N LYS A 260 43.55 8.88 7.76
CA LYS A 260 42.77 7.76 8.30
C LYS A 260 42.83 7.69 9.82
N LEU A 261 41.87 6.98 10.40
CA LEU A 261 41.80 6.72 11.83
C LEU A 261 42.86 5.70 12.24
N THR A 262 43.56 6.00 13.32
CA THR A 262 44.53 5.12 13.96
C THR A 262 44.32 5.14 15.47
N ASP A 263 44.44 3.98 16.09
CA ASP A 263 44.46 3.81 17.55
C ASP A 263 45.87 3.91 18.13
N ARG A 264 46.89 4.08 17.28
CA ARG A 264 48.29 4.19 17.68
C ARG A 264 48.72 5.64 17.86
N TRP A 265 49.28 5.93 19.03
CA TRP A 265 49.75 7.27 19.38
C TRP A 265 50.85 7.77 18.42
N ALA A 266 51.79 6.91 18.06
CA ALA A 266 52.95 7.28 17.24
C ALA A 266 52.59 7.67 15.80
N GLU A 267 51.44 7.22 15.31
CA GLU A 267 50.97 7.49 13.94
C GLU A 267 50.03 8.71 13.88
N ALA A 268 49.49 9.14 15.03
CA ALA A 268 48.52 10.22 15.12
C ALA A 268 49.20 11.60 14.98
N ILE A 269 48.72 12.40 14.01
CA ILE A 269 49.09 13.80 13.85
C ILE A 269 48.03 14.75 14.41
N SER A 270 46.81 14.25 14.62
CA SER A 270 45.69 14.95 15.26
C SER A 270 44.85 13.93 16.03
N PHE A 271 43.93 14.40 16.86
CA PHE A 271 43.09 13.56 17.71
C PHE A 271 41.63 13.99 17.63
N ALA A 272 40.74 13.02 17.75
CA ALA A 272 39.30 13.21 17.70
C ALA A 272 38.60 12.24 18.64
N VAL A 273 37.26 12.29 18.66
CA VAL A 273 36.42 11.35 19.42
C VAL A 273 35.39 10.72 18.48
N LYS A 274 35.18 9.41 18.63
CA LYS A 274 34.10 8.72 17.92
C LYS A 274 32.75 9.20 18.43
N SER A 275 31.90 9.65 17.51
CA SER A 275 30.53 10.09 17.79
C SER A 275 29.70 8.96 18.38
N THR A 276 28.87 9.27 19.37
CA THR A 276 27.93 8.33 19.98
C THR A 276 26.56 8.38 19.30
N ASP A 277 26.05 9.58 19.02
CA ASP A 277 24.73 9.82 18.45
C ASP A 277 24.68 11.17 17.70
N PRO A 278 25.11 11.20 16.43
CA PRO A 278 25.19 12.44 15.66
C PRO A 278 23.82 12.90 15.15
N CYS A 279 23.56 14.21 15.20
CA CYS A 279 22.37 14.81 14.59
C CYS A 279 22.49 14.89 13.06
N MET A 280 23.72 14.96 12.56
CA MET A 280 24.04 15.08 11.15
C MET A 280 25.33 14.29 10.87
N VAL A 281 25.32 13.50 9.80
CA VAL A 281 26.47 12.72 9.36
C VAL A 281 26.88 13.13 7.95
N GLY A 282 28.07 13.70 7.83
CA GLY A 282 28.73 14.00 6.56
C GLY A 282 29.57 12.82 6.05
N GLY A 283 30.07 12.94 4.82
CA GLY A 283 31.02 11.96 4.27
C GLY A 283 30.43 10.57 3.96
N ASP A 284 29.10 10.42 3.90
CA ASP A 284 28.40 9.15 3.60
C ASP A 284 28.56 8.71 2.13
N LYS A 285 29.82 8.42 1.76
CA LYS A 285 30.26 8.03 0.41
C LYS A 285 31.09 6.75 0.43
N TRP A 286 31.31 6.17 1.60
CA TRP A 286 32.22 5.04 1.84
C TRP A 286 31.83 3.77 1.07
N SER A 287 30.54 3.58 0.79
CA SER A 287 29.99 2.44 0.06
C SER A 287 29.84 2.67 -1.45
N GLN A 288 30.11 3.88 -1.97
CA GLN A 288 29.80 4.24 -3.37
C GLN A 288 30.47 3.32 -4.40
N ARG A 289 31.65 2.76 -4.06
CA ARG A 289 32.38 1.82 -4.93
C ARG A 289 31.65 0.49 -5.18
N LEU A 290 30.66 0.13 -4.36
CA LEU A 290 29.87 -1.10 -4.56
C LEU A 290 28.83 -0.94 -5.69
N GLY A 291 28.52 0.29 -6.09
CA GLY A 291 27.44 0.55 -7.04
C GLY A 291 26.05 0.34 -6.43
N PRO A 292 24.99 0.34 -7.26
CA PRO A 292 23.63 0.16 -6.78
C PRO A 292 23.38 -1.28 -6.31
N ARG A 293 22.62 -1.42 -5.22
CA ARG A 293 22.15 -2.73 -4.75
C ARG A 293 21.32 -3.40 -5.86
N PRO A 294 21.53 -4.70 -6.15
CA PRO A 294 20.67 -5.45 -7.05
C PRO A 294 19.19 -5.37 -6.63
N PRO A 295 18.24 -5.37 -7.59
CA PRO A 295 16.82 -5.29 -7.29
C PRO A 295 16.39 -6.47 -6.41
N SER A 296 15.59 -6.18 -5.39
CA SER A 296 15.03 -7.22 -4.53
C SER A 296 14.13 -8.15 -5.35
N VAL A 297 14.31 -9.45 -5.18
CA VAL A 297 13.51 -10.50 -5.82
C VAL A 297 12.38 -10.94 -4.88
N THR A 298 11.24 -11.34 -5.46
CA THR A 298 10.14 -11.96 -4.70
C THR A 298 10.02 -13.42 -5.14
N ARG A 299 9.79 -14.32 -4.17
CA ARG A 299 9.61 -15.74 -4.44
C ARG A 299 8.31 -15.95 -5.20
N THR A 300 8.37 -16.70 -6.29
CA THR A 300 7.20 -17.08 -7.08
C THR A 300 6.53 -18.26 -6.39
N PRO A 301 5.32 -18.11 -5.82
CA PRO A 301 4.62 -19.23 -5.22
C PRO A 301 4.09 -20.18 -6.30
N GLY A 302 3.91 -21.45 -5.95
CA GLY A 302 3.17 -22.39 -6.80
C GLY A 302 1.73 -21.90 -6.99
N SER A 303 1.18 -22.12 -8.18
CA SER A 303 -0.19 -21.74 -8.53
C SER A 303 -0.88 -22.85 -9.32
N VAL A 304 -2.18 -22.72 -9.56
CA VAL A 304 -2.95 -23.64 -10.41
C VAL A 304 -3.51 -22.86 -11.60
N ALA A 305 -3.40 -23.44 -12.79
CA ALA A 305 -3.95 -22.88 -14.02
C ALA A 305 -5.03 -23.80 -14.59
N SER A 306 -6.15 -23.22 -15.01
CA SER A 306 -7.22 -23.95 -15.68
C SER A 306 -6.90 -24.12 -17.16
N GLN A 307 -6.66 -25.36 -17.58
CA GLN A 307 -6.44 -25.71 -18.98
C GLN A 307 -7.71 -26.31 -19.58
N LEU A 308 -8.09 -25.83 -20.76
CA LEU A 308 -9.22 -26.36 -21.51
C LEU A 308 -8.91 -27.79 -21.99
N VAL A 309 -9.78 -28.73 -21.66
CA VAL A 309 -9.69 -30.15 -22.07
C VAL A 309 -10.62 -30.43 -23.24
N SER A 310 -11.81 -29.82 -23.24
CA SER A 310 -12.74 -29.89 -24.37
C SER A 310 -13.57 -28.63 -24.48
N GLU A 311 -13.72 -28.13 -25.70
CA GLU A 311 -14.58 -26.98 -26.01
C GLU A 311 -16.05 -27.27 -25.70
N ALA A 312 -16.83 -26.20 -25.51
CA ALA A 312 -18.27 -26.31 -25.40
C ALA A 312 -18.87 -26.69 -26.76
N GLN A 313 -19.83 -27.60 -26.76
CA GLN A 313 -20.59 -27.98 -27.95
C GLN A 313 -22.02 -27.45 -27.80
N ALA A 314 -22.48 -26.70 -28.81
CA ALA A 314 -23.86 -26.21 -28.86
C ALA A 314 -24.84 -27.39 -29.03
N ALA A 315 -26.07 -27.21 -28.55
CA ALA A 315 -27.12 -28.18 -28.80
C ALA A 315 -27.42 -28.23 -30.30
N VAL A 316 -27.58 -29.44 -30.84
CA VAL A 316 -28.07 -29.66 -32.21
C VAL A 316 -29.53 -30.06 -32.09
N GLU A 317 -30.42 -29.31 -32.72
CA GLU A 317 -31.85 -29.63 -32.72
C GLU A 317 -32.11 -30.92 -33.53
N ALA A 318 -33.17 -31.63 -33.16
CA ALA A 318 -33.59 -32.82 -33.89
C ALA A 318 -34.06 -32.44 -35.30
N VAL A 319 -33.57 -33.15 -36.31
CA VAL A 319 -33.94 -32.94 -37.71
C VAL A 319 -34.99 -33.97 -38.11
N TYR A 320 -36.11 -33.50 -38.65
CA TYR A 320 -37.23 -34.33 -39.11
C TYR A 320 -37.47 -34.11 -40.61
N ASP A 321 -37.87 -35.18 -41.31
CA ASP A 321 -38.46 -35.11 -42.64
C ASP A 321 -39.88 -35.67 -42.56
N GLY A 322 -40.86 -34.76 -42.57
CA GLY A 322 -42.23 -35.06 -42.20
C GLY A 322 -42.35 -35.53 -40.74
N LEU A 323 -42.92 -36.72 -40.53
CA LEU A 323 -43.06 -37.35 -39.20
C LEU A 323 -41.88 -38.29 -38.87
N THR A 324 -40.89 -38.41 -39.76
CA THR A 324 -39.76 -39.32 -39.60
C THR A 324 -38.57 -38.58 -39.02
N LEU A 325 -38.07 -39.01 -37.86
CA LEU A 325 -36.85 -38.48 -37.25
C LEU A 325 -35.64 -38.93 -38.06
N ILE A 326 -34.90 -37.97 -38.63
CA ILE A 326 -33.65 -38.25 -39.37
C ILE A 326 -32.47 -38.25 -38.39
N THR A 327 -32.36 -37.23 -37.54
CA THR A 327 -31.27 -37.12 -36.56
C THR A 327 -31.82 -36.68 -35.22
N PRO A 328 -31.55 -37.41 -34.11
CA PRO A 328 -32.00 -37.02 -32.78
C PRO A 328 -31.29 -35.74 -32.30
N ALA A 329 -31.95 -35.00 -31.42
CA ALA A 329 -31.35 -33.83 -30.80
C ALA A 329 -30.12 -34.23 -29.96
N ILE A 330 -29.04 -33.47 -30.10
CA ILE A 330 -27.83 -33.62 -29.27
C ILE A 330 -27.84 -32.48 -28.26
N PRO A 331 -27.87 -32.75 -26.95
CA PRO A 331 -27.88 -31.70 -25.94
C PRO A 331 -26.55 -30.94 -25.92
N ALA A 332 -26.60 -29.67 -25.52
CA ALA A 332 -25.39 -28.86 -25.36
C ALA A 332 -24.47 -29.47 -24.30
N LYS A 333 -23.16 -29.43 -24.54
CA LYS A 333 -22.14 -29.89 -23.61
C LYS A 333 -21.26 -28.73 -23.20
N ALA A 334 -21.13 -28.50 -21.90
CA ALA A 334 -20.26 -27.45 -21.37
C ALA A 334 -18.78 -27.76 -21.62
N ALA A 335 -17.95 -26.71 -21.71
CA ALA A 335 -16.52 -26.84 -21.76
C ALA A 335 -15.99 -27.51 -20.49
N VAL A 336 -15.01 -28.41 -20.64
CA VAL A 336 -14.38 -29.12 -19.52
C VAL A 336 -12.99 -28.55 -19.33
N TYR A 337 -12.67 -28.16 -18.10
CA TYR A 337 -11.35 -27.68 -17.70
C TYR A 337 -10.71 -28.66 -16.74
N ARG A 338 -9.38 -28.75 -16.79
CA ARG A 338 -8.56 -29.45 -15.81
C ARG A 338 -7.65 -28.43 -15.14
N GLU A 339 -7.53 -28.54 -13.83
CA GLU A 339 -6.55 -27.77 -13.07
C GLU A 339 -5.16 -28.41 -13.25
N VAL A 340 -4.21 -27.60 -13.69
CA VAL A 340 -2.82 -27.99 -13.87
C VAL A 340 -1.97 -27.20 -12.87
N PRO A 341 -1.21 -27.86 -11.98
CA PRO A 341 -0.30 -27.16 -11.09
C PRO A 341 0.85 -26.53 -11.89
N LEU A 342 1.10 -25.25 -11.65
CA LEU A 342 2.27 -24.51 -12.07
C LEU A 342 3.22 -24.42 -10.88
N ALA A 343 4.37 -25.08 -11.00
CA ALA A 343 5.41 -25.02 -9.97
C ALA A 343 5.91 -23.58 -9.82
N GLY A 344 6.06 -23.15 -8.57
CA GLY A 344 6.74 -21.90 -8.23
C GLY A 344 8.26 -22.09 -8.23
N ASP A 345 8.98 -21.10 -7.70
CA ASP A 345 10.44 -21.21 -7.54
C ASP A 345 10.77 -22.35 -6.56
N THR A 346 11.64 -23.26 -6.99
CA THR A 346 12.30 -24.22 -6.10
C THR A 346 13.15 -23.48 -5.06
N ASP A 347 13.53 -24.16 -3.96
CA ASP A 347 14.39 -23.56 -2.95
C ASP A 347 15.78 -23.20 -3.55
N GLU A 348 16.28 -24.01 -4.48
CA GLU A 348 17.53 -23.76 -5.20
C GLU A 348 17.44 -22.54 -6.12
N GLU A 349 16.37 -22.42 -6.92
CA GLU A 349 16.15 -21.25 -7.79
C GLU A 349 15.95 -19.98 -6.96
N TRP A 350 15.23 -20.07 -5.85
CA TRP A 350 15.02 -18.96 -4.92
C TRP A 350 16.33 -18.50 -4.26
N ALA A 351 17.17 -19.44 -3.83
CA ALA A 351 18.49 -19.14 -3.26
C ALA A 351 19.41 -18.47 -4.30
N ALA A 352 19.45 -19.00 -5.53
CA ALA A 352 20.26 -18.44 -6.62
C ALA A 352 19.84 -17.01 -6.97
N ARG A 353 18.53 -16.71 -6.99
CA ARG A 353 18.01 -15.36 -7.28
C ARG A 353 18.31 -14.34 -6.18
N GLN A 354 18.39 -14.75 -4.92
CA GLN A 354 18.73 -13.86 -3.81
C GLN A 354 20.23 -13.67 -3.60
N ALA A 355 21.05 -14.62 -4.04
CA ALA A 355 22.50 -14.61 -3.82
C ALA A 355 23.19 -13.28 -4.18
N PRO A 356 22.86 -12.58 -5.29
CA PRO A 356 23.47 -11.29 -5.60
C PRO A 356 23.18 -10.20 -4.56
N GLY A 357 21.95 -10.16 -4.03
CA GLY A 357 21.55 -9.22 -2.98
C GLY A 357 22.28 -9.50 -1.67
N LEU A 358 22.37 -10.78 -1.28
CA LEU A 358 23.09 -11.21 -0.08
C LEU A 358 24.60 -10.91 -0.18
N ALA A 359 25.20 -11.13 -1.34
CA ALA A 359 26.61 -10.81 -1.59
C ALA A 359 26.88 -9.31 -1.51
N PHE A 360 25.96 -8.49 -2.04
CA PHE A 360 26.02 -7.03 -1.90
C PHE A 360 25.92 -6.60 -0.43
N ASP A 361 24.94 -7.13 0.31
CA ASP A 361 24.72 -6.79 1.72
C ASP A 361 25.93 -7.19 2.59
N ALA A 362 26.55 -8.35 2.30
CA ALA A 362 27.79 -8.77 2.96
C ALA A 362 28.98 -7.87 2.63
N ALA A 363 29.15 -7.46 1.37
CA ALA A 363 30.19 -6.52 0.96
C ALA A 363 29.98 -5.12 1.55
N LEU A 364 28.73 -4.68 1.67
CA LEU A 364 28.35 -3.42 2.30
C LEU A 364 28.70 -3.43 3.79
N GLU A 365 28.35 -4.49 4.51
CA GLU A 365 28.71 -4.63 5.92
C GLU A 365 30.23 -4.69 6.11
N ALA A 366 30.96 -5.45 5.28
CA ALA A 366 32.41 -5.47 5.31
C ALA A 366 33.03 -4.07 5.10
N LEU A 367 32.45 -3.27 4.21
CA LEU A 367 32.86 -1.88 4.02
C LEU A 367 32.51 -0.97 5.20
N ARG A 368 31.33 -1.14 5.80
CA ARG A 368 30.89 -0.36 6.96
C ARG A 368 31.85 -0.51 8.14
N GLN A 369 32.47 -1.69 8.30
CA GLN A 369 33.47 -1.95 9.33
C GLN A 369 34.81 -1.22 9.12
N THR A 370 35.06 -0.68 7.92
CA THR A 370 36.28 0.07 7.59
C THR A 370 36.14 1.58 7.81
N VAL A 371 34.98 2.04 8.26
CA VAL A 371 34.70 3.45 8.54
C VAL A 371 34.05 3.64 9.90
N ASP A 372 34.29 4.78 10.51
CA ASP A 372 33.63 5.18 11.75
C ASP A 372 33.17 6.64 11.67
N ARG A 373 32.13 6.97 12.44
CA ARG A 373 31.59 8.34 12.52
C ARG A 373 32.37 9.11 13.59
N ILE A 374 33.13 10.11 13.17
CA ILE A 374 33.98 10.90 14.04
C ILE A 374 33.38 12.29 14.22
N ALA A 375 33.28 12.73 15.47
CA ALA A 375 32.69 14.02 15.79
C ALA A 375 33.67 15.16 15.51
N PHE A 376 33.19 16.21 14.85
CA PHE A 376 33.96 17.42 14.55
C PHE A 376 33.42 18.68 15.26
N ALA A 377 32.17 18.65 15.72
CA ALA A 377 31.55 19.73 16.48
C ALA A 377 30.35 19.21 17.29
N GLY A 378 29.94 19.96 18.32
CA GLY A 378 28.79 19.63 19.16
C GLY A 378 29.17 18.90 20.44
N GLN A 379 28.24 18.15 21.01
CA GLN A 379 28.42 17.52 22.33
C GLN A 379 28.58 16.01 22.21
N VAL A 380 29.63 15.47 22.82
CA VAL A 380 29.92 14.02 22.79
C VAL A 380 30.26 13.50 24.19
N PRO A 381 29.61 12.43 24.66
CA PRO A 381 30.08 11.64 25.78
C PRO A 381 31.38 10.90 25.43
N CYS A 382 32.47 11.22 26.11
CA CYS A 382 33.76 10.56 25.96
C CYS A 382 33.92 9.46 27.01
N ASN A 383 34.68 8.40 26.70
CA ASN A 383 34.96 7.30 27.62
C ASN A 383 36.03 7.66 28.67
N ILE A 384 35.86 8.82 29.32
CA ILE A 384 36.73 9.36 30.37
C ILE A 384 35.90 9.54 31.63
N GLN A 385 36.32 8.90 32.73
CA GLN A 385 35.70 9.02 34.05
C GLN A 385 36.49 9.98 34.94
N GLY A 386 35.85 10.45 36.01
CA GLY A 386 36.51 11.27 37.05
C GLY A 386 36.87 12.69 36.62
N ALA A 387 36.53 13.09 35.40
CA ALA A 387 36.62 14.49 34.98
C ALA A 387 35.56 15.34 35.70
N VAL A 388 35.79 16.64 35.77
CA VAL A 388 34.79 17.60 36.26
C VAL A 388 34.51 18.68 35.21
N PRO A 389 33.28 19.25 35.18
CA PRO A 389 32.97 20.35 34.27
C PRO A 389 33.97 21.50 34.38
N GLY A 390 34.41 22.01 33.23
CA GLY A 390 35.44 23.04 33.13
C GLY A 390 36.82 22.50 32.70
N GLN A 391 37.11 21.22 32.93
CA GLN A 391 38.37 20.61 32.49
C GLN A 391 38.39 20.38 30.97
N PHE A 392 39.60 20.27 30.42
CA PHE A 392 39.83 19.85 29.04
C PHE A 392 40.19 18.38 28.99
N ILE A 393 39.60 17.66 28.04
CA ILE A 393 40.03 16.29 27.73
C ILE A 393 41.19 16.36 26.74
N VAL A 394 42.37 15.98 27.20
CA VAL A 394 43.61 16.01 26.43
C VAL A 394 44.04 14.59 26.13
N PRO A 395 44.27 14.24 24.85
CA PRO A 395 44.80 12.94 24.48
C PRO A 395 46.23 12.79 25.01
N VAL A 396 46.54 11.60 25.54
CA VAL A 396 47.85 11.20 26.06
C VAL A 396 48.20 9.79 25.58
N GLN A 397 49.50 9.51 25.50
CA GLN A 397 49.98 8.19 25.14
C GLN A 397 49.73 7.20 26.28
N HIS A 398 49.20 6.02 25.95
CA HIS A 398 49.04 4.92 26.89
C HIS A 398 49.49 3.61 26.24
N GLY A 399 50.74 3.21 26.54
CA GLY A 399 51.44 2.19 25.77
C GLY A 399 51.61 2.64 24.31
N ASP A 400 51.23 1.79 23.37
CA ASP A 400 51.17 2.15 21.94
C ASP A 400 49.90 2.94 21.59
N GLY A 401 48.90 2.93 22.48
CA GLY A 401 47.57 3.46 22.24
C GLY A 401 47.36 4.89 22.71
N ILE A 402 46.11 5.35 22.55
CA ILE A 402 45.65 6.69 22.88
C ILE A 402 44.66 6.61 24.07
N ALA A 403 44.94 7.37 25.12
CA ALA A 403 44.03 7.59 26.24
C ALA A 403 43.70 9.10 26.37
N GLY A 404 42.77 9.44 27.26
CA GLY A 404 42.47 10.84 27.60
C GLY A 404 42.75 11.13 29.07
N THR A 405 43.22 12.33 29.35
CA THR A 405 43.32 12.87 30.72
C THR A 405 42.57 14.17 30.81
N ALA A 406 41.91 14.40 31.94
CA ALA A 406 41.27 15.68 32.24
C ALA A 406 42.31 16.64 32.85
N ILE A 407 42.39 17.86 32.34
CA ILE A 407 43.34 18.89 32.81
C ILE A 407 42.55 20.17 33.10
N ASN A 408 42.84 20.84 34.22
CA ASN A 408 42.26 22.14 34.53
C ASN A 408 42.74 23.20 33.53
N GLU A 409 41.92 24.19 33.26
CA GLU A 409 42.25 25.27 32.32
C GLU A 409 43.52 26.05 32.74
N GLU A 410 43.74 26.22 34.04
CA GLU A 410 44.93 26.91 34.60
C GLU A 410 46.24 26.13 34.43
N ASP A 411 46.16 24.80 34.31
CA ASP A 411 47.31 23.90 34.15
C ASP A 411 47.56 23.53 32.68
N LEU A 412 46.72 24.03 31.76
CA LEU A 412 46.72 23.62 30.37
C LEU A 412 47.81 24.36 29.58
N THR A 413 48.75 23.61 29.00
CA THR A 413 49.72 24.19 28.06
C THR A 413 49.08 24.45 26.70
N LEU A 414 49.63 25.40 25.92
CA LEU A 414 49.15 25.67 24.57
C LEU A 414 49.19 24.43 23.66
N GLN A 415 50.23 23.59 23.78
CA GLN A 415 50.36 22.36 23.00
C GLN A 415 49.25 21.35 23.36
N GLN A 416 48.95 21.20 24.66
CA GLN A 416 47.84 20.35 25.11
C GLN A 416 46.50 20.90 24.65
N TYR A 417 46.29 22.21 24.71
CA TYR A 417 45.09 22.88 24.20
C TYR A 417 44.90 22.66 22.70
N MET A 418 45.98 22.80 21.90
CA MET A 418 45.95 22.60 20.46
C MET A 418 45.47 21.19 20.08
N ARG A 419 45.89 20.16 20.83
CA ARG A 419 45.47 18.77 20.60
C ARG A 419 44.26 18.30 21.42
N ALA A 420 43.69 19.14 22.29
CA ALA A 420 42.60 18.75 23.16
C ALA A 420 41.34 18.42 22.34
N ILE A 421 40.59 17.40 22.80
CA ILE A 421 39.33 16.98 22.18
C ILE A 421 38.24 18.03 22.39
N GLY A 422 38.21 18.64 23.57
CA GLY A 422 37.13 19.53 23.96
C GLY A 422 37.12 19.86 25.45
N LYS A 423 36.22 20.76 25.83
CA LYS A 423 35.98 21.15 27.22
C LYS A 423 34.81 20.37 27.78
N VAL A 424 34.99 19.79 28.97
CA VAL A 424 33.94 19.08 29.71
C VAL A 424 32.89 20.09 30.16
N ILE A 425 31.63 19.83 29.83
CA ILE A 425 30.49 20.69 30.20
C ILE A 425 29.54 20.01 31.18
N ALA A 426 29.57 18.69 31.25
CA ALA A 426 28.73 17.91 32.13
C ALA A 426 29.32 16.50 32.30
N ILE A 427 28.77 15.76 33.27
CA ILE A 427 29.04 14.35 33.50
C ILE A 427 27.74 13.60 33.25
N GLU A 428 27.80 12.51 32.48
CA GLU A 428 26.68 11.62 32.24
C GLU A 428 26.31 10.84 33.50
N ASP A 429 25.11 10.26 33.52
CA ASP A 429 24.64 9.42 34.64
C ASP A 429 25.54 8.20 34.87
N ASP A 430 26.24 7.73 33.84
CA ASP A 430 27.22 6.63 33.89
C ASP A 430 28.64 7.08 34.31
N GLY A 431 28.82 8.37 34.61
CA GLY A 431 30.09 8.95 35.05
C GLY A 431 31.03 9.40 33.91
N ARG A 432 30.65 9.22 32.64
CA ARG A 432 31.44 9.69 31.49
C ARG A 432 31.40 11.21 31.34
N ALA A 433 32.51 11.79 30.90
CA ALA A 433 32.61 13.21 30.61
C ALA A 433 31.92 13.56 29.29
N ARG A 434 30.96 14.49 29.31
CA ARG A 434 30.41 15.10 28.09
C ARG A 434 31.19 16.35 27.72
N VAL A 435 31.80 16.35 26.54
CA VAL A 435 32.59 17.47 26.03
C VAL A 435 31.85 18.26 24.97
N ILE A 436 32.12 19.56 24.87
CA ILE A 436 31.94 20.30 23.61
C ILE A 436 33.19 20.04 22.78
N VAL A 437 33.03 19.37 21.65
CA VAL A 437 34.11 19.04 20.71
C VAL A 437 34.73 20.33 20.21
N LYS A 438 36.05 20.45 20.37
CA LYS A 438 36.84 21.54 19.83
C LYS A 438 37.10 21.25 18.36
N VAL A 439 36.72 22.20 17.51
CA VAL A 439 37.05 22.15 16.08
C VAL A 439 38.57 22.16 15.94
N ALA A 440 39.10 21.17 15.22
CA ALA A 440 40.53 20.99 14.97
C ALA A 440 41.13 22.16 14.20
#